data_AF-A0A2R6RYR2-F1
#
_entry.id   AF-A0A2R6RYR2-F1
#
_cell.length_a   1.000
_cell.length_b   1.000
_cell.length_c   1.000
_cell.angle_alpha   90.00
_cell.angle_beta   90.00
_cell.angle_gamma   90.00
#
_symmetry.space_group_name_H-M   'P 1'
#
loop_
_entity.id
_entity.type
_entity.pdbx_description
1 polymer ?
#
loop_
_entity_poly.entity_id
_entity_poly.type
_entity_poly.pdbx_seq_one_letter_code
_entity_poly.pdbx_strand_id
1 'polypeptide(L)'
;MGPAMNSTDEYLRNNAVIAFSIVPSALGIPQLLPFLKPVLEAVGNDVTDENENEDVRIGTALALASLAEASAPHGIESFESVFMPLLEGVIGSCRGKVLAAFLMAFGSLVPLMDVAYANYFAREEMGVLVRKFDSPDEQEK
;
A
#
# COMPACT_ATOMS: atom_id res chain seq x y z
N MET A 1 -18.84 4.73 0.35
CA MET A 1 -17.86 5.60 1.05
C MET A 1 -18.22 5.67 2.52
N GLY A 2 -17.39 5.08 3.38
CA GLY A 2 -17.61 5.15 4.83
C GLY A 2 -17.23 6.54 5.38
N PRO A 3 -17.97 7.08 6.36
CA PRO A 3 -17.82 8.46 6.84
C PRO A 3 -16.48 8.77 7.54
N ALA A 4 -15.70 7.75 7.92
CA ALA A 4 -14.46 7.92 8.69
C ALA A 4 -13.23 8.28 7.83
N MET A 5 -13.12 7.79 6.58
CA MET A 5 -11.94 8.06 5.74
C MET A 5 -11.95 9.45 5.11
N ASN A 6 -13.14 9.99 4.82
CA ASN A 6 -13.29 11.37 4.35
C ASN A 6 -13.45 12.37 5.50
N SER A 7 -13.23 11.93 6.74
CA SER A 7 -13.27 12.82 7.90
C SER A 7 -12.11 13.81 7.81
N THR A 8 -12.34 15.09 8.10
CA THR A 8 -11.25 16.06 8.28
C THR A 8 -10.43 15.77 9.55
N ASP A 9 -10.98 15.00 10.48
CA ASP A 9 -10.32 14.56 11.71
C ASP A 9 -9.31 13.43 11.44
N GLU A 10 -8.03 13.78 11.54
CA GLU A 10 -6.87 12.91 11.33
C GLU A 10 -6.82 11.71 12.29
N TYR A 11 -7.25 11.89 13.54
CA TYR A 11 -7.26 10.81 14.52
C TYR A 11 -8.28 9.72 14.16
N LEU A 12 -9.41 10.12 13.59
CA LEU A 12 -10.42 9.18 13.08
C LEU A 12 -9.93 8.44 11.84
N ARG A 13 -9.23 9.12 10.92
CA ARG A 13 -8.61 8.48 9.75
C ARG A 13 -7.55 7.46 10.17
N ASN A 14 -6.63 7.85 11.05
CA ASN A 14 -5.56 6.96 11.52
C ASN A 14 -6.10 5.70 12.22
N ASN A 15 -7.11 5.84 13.09
CA ASN A 15 -7.74 4.69 13.73
C ASN A 15 -8.49 3.77 12.74
N ALA A 16 -9.11 4.34 11.71
CA ALA A 16 -9.76 3.56 10.67
C ALA A 16 -8.72 2.73 9.90
N VAL A 17 -7.62 3.35 9.49
CA VAL A 17 -6.49 2.70 8.80
C VAL A 17 -5.91 1.55 9.64
N ILE A 18 -5.71 1.76 10.94
CA ILE A 18 -5.24 0.71 11.86
C ILE A 18 -6.27 -0.42 11.99
N ALA A 19 -7.57 -0.12 12.00
CA ALA A 19 -8.58 -1.16 11.99
C ALA A 19 -8.50 -2.02 10.72
N PHE A 20 -8.27 -1.40 9.56
CA PHE A 20 -8.11 -2.12 8.28
C PHE A 20 -6.82 -2.94 8.18
N SER A 21 -5.76 -2.63 8.92
CA SER A 21 -4.55 -3.47 8.94
C SER A 21 -4.71 -4.74 9.79
N ILE A 22 -5.55 -4.71 10.82
CA ILE A 22 -5.71 -5.83 11.78
C ILE A 22 -6.82 -6.80 11.35
N VAL A 23 -7.91 -6.28 10.79
CA VAL A 23 -9.09 -7.06 10.38
C VAL A 23 -8.77 -8.24 9.43
N PRO A 24 -7.88 -8.11 8.43
CA PRO A 24 -7.55 -9.19 7.49
C PRO A 24 -6.97 -10.42 8.21
N SER A 25 -6.10 -10.19 9.19
CA SER A 25 -5.49 -11.23 10.02
C SER A 25 -6.50 -11.96 10.92
N ALA A 26 -7.63 -11.33 11.23
CA ALA A 26 -8.67 -11.89 12.11
C ALA A 26 -9.80 -12.62 11.35
N LEU A 27 -10.18 -12.15 10.16
CA LEU A 27 -11.32 -12.69 9.40
C LEU A 27 -10.97 -13.90 8.51
N GLY A 28 -9.71 -14.00 8.07
CA GLY A 28 -9.28 -15.00 7.10
C GLY A 28 -9.74 -14.70 5.66
N ILE A 29 -9.04 -15.34 4.71
CA ILE A 29 -9.10 -15.06 3.27
C ILE A 29 -10.52 -15.11 2.64
N PRO A 30 -11.38 -16.12 2.90
CA PRO A 30 -12.64 -16.28 2.17
C PRO A 30 -13.64 -15.15 2.43
N GLN A 31 -13.60 -14.56 3.63
CA GLN A 31 -14.52 -13.49 4.01
C GLN A 31 -14.01 -12.10 3.61
N LEU A 32 -12.72 -11.97 3.29
CA LEU A 32 -12.10 -10.70 2.90
C LEU A 32 -12.35 -10.35 1.43
N LEU A 33 -12.27 -11.33 0.53
CA LEU A 33 -12.30 -11.10 -0.93
C LEU A 33 -13.50 -10.27 -1.44
N PRO A 34 -14.76 -10.47 -0.96
CA PRO A 34 -15.89 -9.67 -1.42
C PRO A 34 -15.82 -8.18 -1.03
N PHE A 35 -15.06 -7.86 0.01
CA PHE A 35 -14.92 -6.51 0.56
C PHE A 35 -13.58 -5.85 0.20
N LEU A 36 -12.65 -6.62 -0.38
CA LEU A 36 -11.30 -6.18 -0.66
C LEU A 36 -11.28 -4.93 -1.55
N LYS A 37 -12.00 -4.95 -2.68
CA LYS A 37 -12.03 -3.82 -3.60
C LYS A 37 -12.64 -2.53 -2.99
N PRO A 38 -13.82 -2.55 -2.35
CA PRO A 38 -14.35 -1.36 -1.67
C PRO A 38 -13.44 -0.82 -0.56
N VAL A 39 -12.72 -1.69 0.16
CA VAL A 39 -11.75 -1.28 1.18
C VAL A 39 -10.55 -0.59 0.54
N LEU A 40 -10.00 -1.17 -0.52
CA LEU A 40 -8.85 -0.60 -1.24
C LEU A 40 -9.17 0.74 -1.89
N GLU A 41 -10.38 0.90 -2.46
CA GLU A 41 -10.84 2.19 -2.99
C GLU A 41 -11.02 3.26 -1.89
N ALA A 42 -11.33 2.86 -0.66
CA ALA A 42 -11.42 3.80 0.46
C ALA A 42 -10.04 4.24 0.94
N VAL A 43 -9.13 3.28 1.15
CA VAL A 43 -7.75 3.52 1.65
C VAL A 43 -6.86 4.18 0.60
N GLY A 44 -7.12 3.94 -0.70
CA GLY A 44 -6.25 4.37 -1.79
C GLY A 44 -6.08 5.89 -1.93
N ASN A 45 -7.06 6.68 -1.49
CA ASN A 45 -6.98 8.15 -1.58
C ASN A 45 -5.84 8.71 -0.72
N ASP A 46 -5.58 8.10 0.45
CA ASP A 46 -4.52 8.53 1.37
C ASP A 46 -3.11 8.24 0.81
N VAL A 47 -2.99 7.31 -0.15
CA VAL A 47 -1.72 7.01 -0.84
C VAL A 47 -1.33 8.16 -1.76
N THR A 48 -2.32 8.77 -2.43
CA THR A 48 -2.13 9.82 -3.46
C THR A 48 -2.04 11.24 -2.92
N ASP A 49 -2.49 11.51 -1.69
CA ASP A 49 -2.50 12.87 -1.15
C ASP A 49 -1.13 13.23 -0.54
N GLU A 50 -0.36 14.06 -1.25
CA GLU A 50 0.94 14.56 -0.79
C GLU A 50 0.84 15.52 0.41
N ASN A 51 -0.35 16.07 0.69
CA ASN A 51 -0.57 16.95 1.85
C ASN A 51 -0.89 16.15 3.13
N GLU A 52 -1.06 14.83 3.02
CA GLU A 52 -1.40 13.96 4.13
C GLU A 52 -0.19 13.71 5.04
N ASN A 53 -0.43 13.57 6.34
CA ASN A 53 0.62 13.30 7.32
C ASN A 53 1.37 11.99 6.99
N GLU A 54 2.69 12.00 7.14
CA GLU A 54 3.55 10.82 6.99
C GLU A 54 3.03 9.61 7.77
N ASP A 55 2.50 9.80 8.99
CA ASP A 55 1.98 8.71 9.82
C ASP A 55 0.74 8.04 9.21
N VAL A 56 -0.18 8.83 8.64
CA VAL A 56 -1.37 8.30 7.94
C VAL A 56 -0.94 7.55 6.70
N ARG A 57 -0.03 8.12 5.90
CA ARG A 57 0.49 7.49 4.68
C ARG A 57 1.21 6.17 5.00
N ILE A 58 2.01 6.13 6.07
CA ILE A 58 2.67 4.91 6.56
C ILE A 58 1.62 3.88 7.00
N GLY A 59 0.66 4.28 7.84
CA GLY A 59 -0.40 3.40 8.30
C GLY A 59 -1.19 2.77 7.14
N THR A 60 -1.51 3.59 6.14
CA THR A 60 -2.23 3.19 4.93
C THR A 60 -1.43 2.17 4.14
N ALA A 61 -0.14 2.42 3.88
CA ALA A 61 0.72 1.46 3.21
C ALA A 61 0.85 0.14 3.98
N LEU A 62 0.97 0.19 5.31
CA LEU A 62 1.00 -1.02 6.14
C LEU A 62 -0.32 -1.79 6.09
N ALA A 63 -1.47 -1.09 6.09
CA ALA A 63 -2.77 -1.73 5.92
C ALA A 63 -2.90 -2.43 4.57
N LEU A 64 -2.40 -1.79 3.49
CA LEU A 64 -2.34 -2.40 2.16
C LEU A 64 -1.45 -3.65 2.13
N ALA A 65 -0.29 -3.61 2.80
CA ALA A 65 0.60 -4.76 2.94
C ALA A 65 -0.14 -5.94 3.61
N SER A 66 -0.78 -5.70 4.76
CA SER A 66 -1.53 -6.72 5.49
C SER A 66 -2.71 -7.27 4.69
N LEU A 67 -3.42 -6.42 3.94
CA LEU A 67 -4.49 -6.84 3.03
C LEU A 67 -3.95 -7.75 1.91
N ALA A 68 -2.80 -7.40 1.33
CA ALA A 68 -2.18 -8.18 0.27
C ALA A 68 -1.73 -9.56 0.75
N GLU A 69 -1.03 -9.61 1.88
CA GLU A 69 -0.60 -10.86 2.52
C GLU A 69 -1.80 -11.76 2.85
N ALA A 70 -2.87 -11.18 3.42
CA ALA A 70 -4.08 -11.92 3.75
C ALA A 70 -4.89 -12.36 2.52
N SER A 71 -4.67 -11.74 1.36
CA SER A 71 -5.37 -12.12 0.12
C SER A 71 -4.64 -13.22 -0.64
N ALA A 72 -3.36 -13.46 -0.34
CA ALA A 72 -2.54 -14.41 -1.08
C ALA A 72 -3.08 -15.85 -1.07
N PRO A 73 -3.11 -16.54 -2.23
CA PRO A 73 -2.53 -16.16 -3.53
C PRO A 73 -3.53 -15.51 -4.52
N HIS A 74 -4.63 -14.92 -4.06
CA HIS A 74 -5.71 -14.40 -4.92
C HIS A 74 -5.99 -12.91 -4.68
N GLY A 75 -6.79 -12.29 -5.56
CA GLY A 75 -7.28 -10.92 -5.32
C GLY A 75 -6.39 -9.81 -5.85
N ILE A 76 -5.36 -10.11 -6.66
CA ILE A 76 -4.51 -9.09 -7.32
C ILE A 76 -5.32 -8.04 -8.09
N GLU A 77 -6.42 -8.45 -8.73
CA GLU A 77 -7.31 -7.57 -9.49
C GLU A 77 -7.92 -6.46 -8.62
N SER A 78 -8.07 -6.69 -7.31
CA SER A 78 -8.61 -5.66 -6.41
C SER A 78 -7.59 -4.58 -6.09
N PHE A 79 -6.29 -4.85 -6.23
CA PHE A 79 -5.19 -3.94 -5.92
C PHE A 79 -4.81 -3.01 -7.07
N GLU A 80 -5.44 -3.16 -8.25
CA GLU A 80 -5.15 -2.32 -9.43
C GLU A 80 -5.29 -0.81 -9.12
N SER A 81 -6.27 -0.43 -8.30
CA SER A 81 -6.53 0.98 -7.94
C SER A 81 -5.46 1.61 -7.06
N VAL A 82 -4.69 0.81 -6.31
CA VAL A 82 -3.65 1.29 -5.39
C VAL A 82 -2.24 1.02 -5.91
N PHE A 83 -2.10 0.13 -6.89
CA PHE A 83 -0.81 -0.27 -7.44
C PHE A 83 -0.04 0.89 -8.06
N MET A 84 -0.67 1.62 -9.00
CA MET A 84 -0.02 2.75 -9.68
C MET A 84 0.28 3.90 -8.72
N PRO A 85 -0.65 4.33 -7.84
CA PRO A 85 -0.35 5.31 -6.79
C PRO A 85 0.86 4.97 -5.91
N LEU A 86 0.97 3.71 -5.48
CA LEU A 86 2.11 3.26 -4.68
C LEU A 86 3.41 3.34 -5.49
N LEU A 87 3.39 2.87 -6.74
CA LEU A 87 4.57 2.85 -7.60
C LEU A 87 5.07 4.27 -7.92
N GLU A 88 4.17 5.16 -8.30
CA GLU A 88 4.50 6.58 -8.55
C GLU A 88 5.05 7.26 -7.29
N GLY A 89 4.44 7.00 -6.14
CA GLY A 89 4.93 7.47 -4.85
C GLY A 89 6.35 7.00 -4.56
N VAL A 90 6.64 5.72 -4.79
CA VAL A 90 7.97 5.13 -4.55
C VAL A 90 9.04 5.69 -5.50
N ILE A 91 8.71 5.84 -6.78
CA ILE A 91 9.66 6.34 -7.79
C ILE A 91 9.91 7.84 -7.62
N GLY A 92 8.84 8.63 -7.44
CA GLY A 92 8.87 10.09 -7.50
C GLY A 92 8.98 10.75 -6.13
N SER A 93 7.92 10.63 -5.32
CA SER A 93 7.61 11.60 -4.26
C SER A 93 7.96 11.17 -2.83
N CYS A 94 8.05 9.87 -2.53
CA CYS A 94 8.26 9.36 -1.17
C CYS A 94 9.74 9.30 -0.78
N ARG A 95 10.02 9.49 0.51
CA ARG A 95 11.35 9.38 1.14
C ARG A 95 11.23 8.78 2.55
N GLY A 96 12.33 8.21 3.05
CA GLY A 96 12.49 7.77 4.43
C GLY A 96 11.43 6.76 4.87
N LYS A 97 10.79 6.98 6.03
CA LYS A 97 9.83 6.03 6.63
C LYS A 97 8.63 5.73 5.73
N VAL A 98 8.12 6.74 5.02
CA VAL A 98 7.01 6.58 4.08
C VAL A 98 7.44 5.70 2.91
N LEU A 99 8.64 5.93 2.36
CA LEU A 99 9.18 5.10 1.28
C LEU A 99 9.30 3.64 1.72
N ALA A 100 9.86 3.38 2.91
CA ALA A 100 9.99 2.03 3.45
C ALA A 100 8.63 1.31 3.59
N ALA A 101 7.61 2.02 4.08
CA ALA A 101 6.26 1.47 4.20
C ALA A 101 5.62 1.15 2.83
N PHE A 102 5.79 2.05 1.84
CA PHE A 102 5.26 1.85 0.50
C PHE A 102 5.95 0.68 -0.21
N LEU A 103 7.27 0.55 -0.05
CA LEU A 103 8.03 -0.58 -0.56
C LEU A 103 7.59 -1.90 0.06
N MET A 104 7.28 -1.92 1.36
CA MET A 104 6.73 -3.09 2.03
C MET A 104 5.37 -3.48 1.47
N ALA A 105 4.47 -2.51 1.28
CA ALA A 105 3.19 -2.73 0.63
C ALA A 105 3.38 -3.32 -0.78
N PHE A 106 4.29 -2.75 -1.55
CA PHE A 106 4.60 -3.20 -2.89
C PHE A 106 5.16 -4.63 -2.93
N GLY A 107 6.13 -4.94 -2.06
CA GLY A 107 6.70 -6.28 -1.94
C GLY A 107 5.67 -7.34 -1.57
N SER A 108 4.68 -6.96 -0.76
CA SER A 108 3.56 -7.83 -0.36
C SER A 108 2.59 -8.14 -1.51
N LEU A 109 2.59 -7.34 -2.59
CA LEU A 109 1.80 -7.59 -3.80
C LEU A 109 2.47 -8.59 -4.74
N VAL A 110 3.79 -8.77 -4.68
CA VAL A 110 4.52 -9.65 -5.61
C VAL A 110 4.00 -11.11 -5.57
N PRO A 111 3.71 -11.72 -4.40
CA PRO A 111 3.15 -13.07 -4.34
C PRO A 111 1.74 -13.22 -4.96
N LEU A 112 1.04 -12.10 -5.17
CA LEU A 112 -0.28 -12.07 -5.81
C LEU A 112 -0.20 -11.99 -7.34
N MET A 113 0.95 -11.58 -7.87
CA MET A 113 1.15 -11.40 -9.31
C MET A 113 1.36 -12.73 -10.01
N ASP A 114 0.96 -12.81 -11.29
CA ASP A 114 1.41 -13.90 -12.13
C ASP A 114 2.90 -13.76 -12.47
N VAL A 115 3.52 -14.88 -12.85
CA VAL A 115 4.97 -14.96 -13.10
C VAL A 115 5.42 -14.07 -14.26
N ALA A 116 4.58 -13.85 -15.28
CA ALA A 116 4.94 -13.01 -16.41
C ALA A 116 4.92 -11.53 -16.00
N TYR A 117 3.89 -11.10 -15.27
CA TYR A 117 3.77 -9.73 -14.76
C TYR A 117 4.87 -9.41 -13.75
N ALA A 118 5.14 -10.31 -12.79
CA ALA A 118 6.22 -10.13 -11.82
C ALA A 118 7.60 -10.02 -12.51
N ASN A 119 7.86 -10.82 -13.54
CA ASN A 119 9.11 -10.74 -14.31
C ASN A 119 9.23 -9.44 -15.11
N TYR A 120 8.14 -8.98 -15.73
CA TYR A 120 8.14 -7.69 -16.43
C TYR A 120 8.44 -6.55 -15.46
N PHE A 121 7.71 -6.50 -14.35
CA PHE A 121 7.87 -5.49 -13.33
C PHE A 121 9.30 -5.48 -12.75
N ALA A 122 9.85 -6.65 -12.43
CA ALA A 122 11.20 -6.78 -11.91
C ALA A 122 12.28 -6.28 -12.88
N ARG A 123 12.02 -6.24 -14.19
CA ARG A 123 12.97 -5.75 -15.19
C ARG A 123 12.89 -4.24 -15.40
N GLU A 124 11.68 -3.70 -15.43
CA GLU A 124 11.46 -2.27 -15.73
C GLU A 124 11.71 -1.40 -14.48
N GLU A 125 11.14 -1.78 -13.34
CA GLU A 125 11.04 -0.86 -12.19
C GLU A 125 12.03 -1.19 -11.07
N MET A 126 12.43 -2.46 -10.92
CA MET A 126 13.34 -2.87 -9.83
C MET A 126 14.69 -2.15 -9.88
N GLY A 127 15.18 -1.82 -11.08
CA GLY A 127 16.40 -1.05 -11.25
C GLY A 127 16.31 0.36 -10.67
N VAL A 128 15.15 1.00 -10.77
CA VAL A 128 14.87 2.33 -10.20
C VAL A 128 14.73 2.21 -8.68
N LEU A 129 13.98 1.22 -8.21
CA LEU A 129 13.76 0.92 -6.80
C LEU A 129 15.08 0.71 -6.03
N VAL A 130 15.98 -0.13 -6.56
CA VAL A 130 17.29 -0.40 -5.94
C VAL A 130 18.15 0.86 -5.88
N ARG A 131 18.17 1.67 -6.94
CA ARG A 131 18.95 2.92 -6.96
C ARG A 131 18.42 3.97 -5.98
N LYS A 132 17.10 4.00 -5.74
CA LYS A 132 16.48 4.90 -4.76
C LYS A 132 16.96 4.58 -3.35
N PHE A 133 17.09 3.30 -3.01
CA PHE A 133 17.64 2.84 -1.72
C PHE A 133 19.08 3.29 -1.47
N ASP A 134 19.92 3.24 -2.51
CA ASP A 134 21.32 3.67 -2.41
C ASP A 134 21.49 5.20 -2.45
N SER A 135 20.40 5.96 -2.58
CA SER A 135 20.50 7.42 -2.62
C SER A 135 20.89 7.98 -1.24
N PRO A 136 21.81 8.96 -1.17
CA PRO A 136 22.28 9.51 0.11
C PRO A 136 21.14 10.13 0.93
N ASP A 137 20.09 10.64 0.27
CA ASP A 137 18.88 11.15 0.90
C ASP A 137 18.14 10.12 1.76
N GLU A 138 18.25 8.81 1.42
CA GLU A 138 17.66 7.71 2.18
C GLU A 138 18.58 7.21 3.31
N GLN A 139 19.90 7.34 3.16
CA GLN A 139 20.87 6.85 4.15
C GLN A 139 21.07 7.80 5.34
N GLU A 140 20.69 9.07 5.22
CA GLU A 140 20.90 10.10 6.25
C GLU A 140 19.76 10.23 7.29
N LYS A 141 18.80 9.30 7.38
CA LYS A 141 17.70 9.33 8.36
C LYS A 141 17.44 8.00 9.04
#